data_AF-A0A828ZPB0-F1
#
_entry.id   AF-A0A828ZPB0-F1
#
_cell.length_a   1.000
_cell.length_b   1.000
_cell.length_c   1.000
_cell.angle_alpha   90.00
_cell.angle_beta   90.00
_cell.angle_gamma   90.00
#
_symmetry.space_group_name_H-M   'P 1'
#
loop_
_entity.id
_entity.type
_entity.pdbx_description
1 polymer ?
#
loop_
_entity_poly.entity_id
_entity_poly.type
_entity_poly.pdbx_seq_one_letter_code
_entity_poly.pdbx_strand_id
1 'polypeptide(L)'
;MPTLTELYNLHNLEMIEFNYNLVADISPLKNHVNLERIYGAHNQIRRLDDQLQFPKLSLLELGYNDFPYLNNEAQLQFLNKIAQFTTLEALGLSNNNLSTIEPLESLVNLRSVFLTANKLTSIDTLKNMPEISFLNARDQLVSPSVATVYTPFPLRIRDRFGQLPEIVFDHPGTYDGENVIWHEAGTNNLHWYTTGGASIEFSGTVIQQAIPDYRPSQPGRIRYTFNPRSTTVTWEPSVDHYGISHYEFYLWDFLIATTTEPEFIAEDIRHHGQYPITIIAVSNSRRKSDPAFDLIYRSWMPIN
;
A
#
# COMPACT_ATOMS: atom_id res chain seq x y z
N MET A 1 26.80 25.65 7.76
CA MET A 1 25.58 25.22 8.49
C MET A 1 25.87 25.36 9.98
N PRO A 2 24.92 25.80 10.81
CA PRO A 2 25.10 25.85 12.26
C PRO A 2 25.46 24.45 12.77
N THR A 3 26.50 24.37 13.59
CA THR A 3 26.97 23.14 14.22
C THR A 3 26.75 23.22 15.73
N LEU A 4 26.56 22.06 16.37
CA LEU A 4 26.45 21.97 17.83
C LEU A 4 27.81 21.78 18.53
N THR A 5 28.92 21.99 17.82
CA THR A 5 30.28 21.74 18.31
C THR A 5 30.67 22.62 19.50
N GLU A 6 30.15 23.85 19.56
CA GLU A 6 30.40 24.78 20.68
C GLU A 6 29.85 24.27 22.02
N LEU A 7 28.90 23.33 21.98
CA LEU A 7 28.29 22.76 23.18
C LEU A 7 29.13 21.65 23.81
N TYR A 8 30.20 21.19 23.15
CA TYR A 8 30.95 19.99 23.52
C TYR A 8 31.38 19.92 25.00
N ASN A 9 31.70 21.06 25.62
CA ASN A 9 32.16 21.15 27.01
C ASN A 9 31.03 21.30 28.04
N LEU A 10 29.76 21.39 27.62
CA LEU A 10 28.61 21.59 28.49
C LEU A 10 28.06 20.23 29.00
N HIS A 11 28.89 19.47 29.71
CA HIS A 11 28.60 18.09 30.11
C HIS A 11 27.38 17.88 31.01
N ASN A 12 26.86 18.97 31.62
CA ASN A 12 25.69 18.95 32.50
C ASN A 12 24.40 19.39 31.79
N LEU A 13 24.38 19.49 30.46
CA LEU A 13 23.14 19.80 29.73
C LEU A 13 22.09 18.70 29.97
N GLU A 14 20.95 19.11 30.51
CA GLU A 14 19.75 18.29 30.68
C GLU A 14 18.68 18.60 29.63
N MET A 15 18.71 19.81 29.07
CA MET A 15 17.80 20.25 28.02
C MET A 15 18.59 21.00 26.96
N ILE A 16 18.24 20.77 25.70
CA ILE A 16 18.68 21.59 24.57
C ILE A 16 17.50 21.90 23.66
N GLU A 17 17.41 23.16 23.23
CA GLU A 17 16.48 23.61 22.21
C GLU A 17 17.24 24.33 21.09
N PHE A 18 17.01 23.88 19.86
CA PHE A 18 17.58 24.45 18.65
C PHE A 18 16.56 24.45 17.50
N ASN A 19 15.28 24.63 17.84
CA ASN A 19 14.19 24.73 16.87
C ASN A 19 14.46 25.84 15.83
N TYR A 20 13.95 25.68 14.60
CA TYR A 20 14.05 26.68 13.53
C TYR A 20 15.49 27.07 13.18
N ASN A 21 16.36 26.08 13.03
CA ASN A 21 17.73 26.25 12.58
C ASN A 21 17.99 25.44 11.29
N LEU A 22 19.27 25.33 10.91
CA LEU A 22 19.71 24.51 9.79
C LEU A 22 20.66 23.40 10.28
N VAL A 23 20.39 22.85 11.46
CA VAL A 23 21.20 21.77 12.03
C VAL A 23 20.92 20.50 11.25
N ALA A 24 21.96 19.89 10.70
CA ALA A 24 21.87 18.62 9.97
C ALA A 24 22.56 17.46 10.72
N ASP A 25 23.41 17.79 11.69
CA ASP A 25 24.22 16.83 12.43
C ASP A 25 24.20 17.14 13.92
N ILE A 26 23.72 16.18 14.70
CA ILE A 26 23.71 16.23 16.17
C ILE A 26 24.75 15.31 16.80
N SER A 27 25.66 14.71 16.02
CA SER A 27 26.79 13.91 16.52
C SER A 27 27.66 14.62 17.59
N PRO A 28 27.81 15.97 17.60
CA PRO A 28 28.51 16.65 18.70
C PRO A 28 27.85 16.44 20.07
N LEU A 29 26.59 16.01 20.12
CA LEU A 29 25.88 15.73 21.36
C LEU A 29 26.26 14.39 22.02
N LYS A 30 27.09 13.54 21.40
CA LYS A 30 27.37 12.16 21.86
C LYS A 30 27.83 12.00 23.31
N ASN A 31 28.47 13.02 23.88
CA ASN A 31 28.97 12.99 25.27
C ASN A 31 27.97 13.59 26.30
N HIS A 32 26.81 14.09 25.86
CA HIS A 32 25.83 14.74 26.73
C HIS A 32 24.86 13.71 27.33
N VAL A 33 25.41 12.78 28.10
CA VAL A 33 24.67 11.65 28.70
C VAL A 33 23.59 12.06 29.71
N ASN A 34 23.60 13.32 30.13
CA ASN A 34 22.61 13.91 31.04
C ASN A 34 21.37 14.48 30.33
N LEU A 35 21.34 14.53 28.99
CA LEU A 35 20.20 15.08 28.26
C LEU A 35 18.92 14.28 28.56
N GLU A 36 17.91 15.01 29.01
CA GLU A 36 16.55 14.54 29.25
C GLU A 36 15.59 15.00 28.16
N ARG A 37 15.84 16.18 27.56
CA ARG A 37 14.92 16.81 26.60
C ARG A 37 15.68 17.42 25.43
N ILE A 38 15.30 17.04 24.22
CA ILE A 38 15.85 17.57 22.98
C ILE A 38 14.70 18.13 22.13
N TYR A 39 14.75 19.44 21.85
CA TYR A 39 13.86 20.13 20.92
C TYR A 39 14.63 20.55 19.68
N GLY A 40 14.38 19.89 18.55
CA GLY A 40 15.07 20.07 17.29
C GLY A 40 14.13 20.16 16.08
N ALA A 41 12.91 20.64 16.27
CA ALA A 41 11.96 20.83 15.19
C ALA A 41 12.42 21.89 14.18
N HIS A 42 11.97 21.80 12.93
CA HIS A 42 12.35 22.74 11.86
C HIS A 42 13.87 22.83 11.67
N ASN A 43 14.49 21.69 11.32
CA ASN A 43 15.91 21.54 11.07
C ASN A 43 16.14 20.65 9.83
N GLN A 44 17.38 20.17 9.62
CA GLN A 44 17.78 19.34 8.48
C GLN A 44 18.34 17.98 8.92
N ILE A 45 17.89 17.46 10.06
CA ILE A 45 18.38 16.20 10.63
C ILE A 45 17.82 15.03 9.82
N ARG A 46 18.71 14.37 9.07
CA ARG A 46 18.36 13.24 8.18
C ARG A 46 18.91 11.90 8.66
N ARG A 47 19.79 11.92 9.66
CA ARG A 47 20.42 10.73 10.26
C ARG A 47 20.75 11.02 11.70
N LEU A 48 20.81 9.95 12.50
CA LEU A 48 21.31 9.97 13.85
C LEU A 48 22.57 9.10 13.89
N ASP A 49 23.64 9.63 14.46
CA ASP A 49 24.91 8.90 14.58
C ASP A 49 24.77 7.74 15.58
N ASP A 50 25.34 6.58 15.26
CA ASP A 50 25.23 5.37 16.08
C ASP A 50 25.87 5.54 17.47
N GLN A 51 26.82 6.46 17.65
CA GLN A 51 27.45 6.76 18.93
C GLN A 51 26.56 7.57 19.87
N LEU A 52 25.44 8.13 19.40
CA LEU A 52 24.53 8.88 20.26
C LEU A 52 23.90 7.96 21.31
N GLN A 53 24.12 8.26 22.58
CA GLN A 53 23.55 7.53 23.71
C GLN A 53 22.98 8.55 24.70
N PHE A 54 21.67 8.52 24.89
CA PHE A 54 20.95 9.43 25.78
C PHE A 54 20.14 8.64 26.81
N PRO A 55 20.80 8.05 27.83
CA PRO A 55 20.14 7.12 28.75
C PRO A 55 19.03 7.77 29.60
N LYS A 56 18.97 9.11 29.68
CA LYS A 56 17.96 9.86 30.43
C LYS A 56 16.91 10.53 29.54
N LEU A 57 16.95 10.34 28.22
CA LEU A 57 16.11 11.08 27.28
C LEU A 57 14.64 10.69 27.42
N SER A 58 13.84 11.60 27.97
CA SER A 58 12.40 11.45 28.13
C SER A 58 11.61 12.15 27.03
N LEU A 59 12.19 13.16 26.37
CA LEU A 59 11.53 13.90 25.29
C LEU A 59 12.47 14.09 24.09
N LEU A 60 11.97 13.71 22.91
CA LEU A 60 12.61 13.99 21.63
C LEU A 60 11.59 14.59 20.64
N GLU A 61 11.80 15.86 20.28
CA GLU A 61 10.99 16.55 19.28
C GLU A 61 11.83 16.82 18.03
N LEU A 62 11.49 16.17 16.92
CA LEU A 62 12.17 16.26 15.63
C LEU A 62 11.17 16.48 14.48
N GLY A 63 10.02 17.10 14.74
CA GLY A 63 9.09 17.48 13.68
C GLY A 63 9.68 18.45 12.65
N TYR A 64 9.14 18.46 11.43
CA TYR A 64 9.63 19.32 10.34
C TYR A 64 11.15 19.20 10.11
N ASN A 65 11.66 17.97 10.08
CA ASN A 65 13.02 17.69 9.63
C ASN A 65 12.99 17.15 8.20
N ASP A 66 14.17 16.88 7.67
CA ASP A 66 14.31 16.70 6.22
C ASP A 66 14.17 15.25 5.75
N PHE A 67 13.24 14.52 6.39
CA PHE A 67 12.83 13.19 5.98
C PHE A 67 12.12 13.11 4.61
N PRO A 68 11.51 14.17 4.04
CA PRO A 68 10.96 14.13 2.70
C PRO A 68 11.87 13.62 1.58
N TYR A 69 13.20 13.67 1.78
CA TYR A 69 14.19 13.18 0.82
C TYR A 69 14.79 11.81 1.19
N LEU A 70 14.29 11.15 2.25
CA LEU A 70 14.75 9.83 2.65
C LEU A 70 13.98 8.74 1.91
N ASN A 71 14.72 7.77 1.37
CA ASN A 71 14.16 6.50 0.93
C ASN A 71 13.73 5.65 2.15
N ASN A 72 13.00 4.56 1.91
CA ASN A 72 12.49 3.70 2.99
C ASN A 72 13.60 3.15 3.90
N GLU A 73 14.76 2.78 3.34
CA GLU A 73 15.90 2.25 4.12
C GLU A 73 16.44 3.28 5.12
N ALA A 74 16.63 4.52 4.68
CA ALA A 74 17.13 5.59 5.54
C ALA A 74 16.10 5.98 6.62
N GLN A 75 14.79 5.95 6.31
CA GLN A 75 13.75 6.14 7.33
C GLN A 75 13.82 5.04 8.40
N LEU A 76 13.96 3.76 7.98
CA LEU A 76 14.09 2.65 8.91
C LEU A 76 15.35 2.76 9.77
N GLN A 77 16.50 3.11 9.19
CA GLN A 77 17.74 3.33 9.95
C GLN A 77 17.55 4.42 11.01
N PHE A 78 16.90 5.53 10.65
CA PHE A 78 16.63 6.62 11.57
C PHE A 78 15.73 6.19 12.73
N LEU A 79 14.61 5.54 12.43
CA LEU A 79 13.66 5.08 13.44
C LEU A 79 14.25 3.98 14.32
N ASN A 80 15.05 3.07 13.77
CA ASN A 80 15.81 2.08 14.54
C ASN A 80 16.76 2.75 15.54
N LYS A 81 17.35 3.90 15.18
CA LYS A 81 18.19 4.65 16.13
C LYS A 81 17.35 5.30 17.23
N ILE A 82 16.20 5.90 16.90
CA ILE A 82 15.26 6.41 17.91
C ILE A 82 14.79 5.29 18.86
N ALA A 83 14.53 4.09 18.34
CA ALA A 83 14.06 2.94 19.12
C ALA A 83 15.05 2.48 20.21
N GLN A 84 16.31 2.94 20.17
CA GLN A 84 17.31 2.69 21.22
C GLN A 84 17.11 3.61 22.44
N PHE A 85 16.43 4.74 22.30
CA PHE A 85 16.13 5.68 23.40
C PHE A 85 14.90 5.20 24.19
N THR A 86 15.03 4.05 24.84
CA THR A 86 13.93 3.33 25.51
C THR A 86 13.31 4.06 26.71
N THR A 87 13.93 5.15 27.18
CA THR A 87 13.42 6.03 28.23
C THR A 87 12.46 7.11 27.74
N LEU A 88 12.22 7.20 26.43
CA LEU A 88 11.32 8.19 25.85
C LEU A 88 9.88 8.05 26.38
N GLU A 89 9.35 9.17 26.84
CA GLU A 89 7.94 9.35 27.23
C GLU A 89 7.20 10.26 26.24
N ALA A 90 7.91 11.14 25.53
CA ALA A 90 7.35 12.03 24.53
C ALA A 90 8.18 12.02 23.23
N LEU A 91 7.51 11.78 22.11
CA LEU A 91 8.14 11.71 20.78
C LEU A 91 7.36 12.53 19.76
N GLY A 92 8.02 13.48 19.13
CA GLY A 92 7.48 14.24 18.01
C GLY A 92 8.25 14.01 16.73
N LEU A 93 7.53 13.55 15.70
CA LEU A 93 8.03 13.28 14.36
C LEU A 93 7.04 13.79 13.30
N SER A 94 6.28 14.83 13.61
CA SER A 94 5.30 15.40 12.68
C SER A 94 5.99 16.00 11.44
N ASN A 95 5.33 16.01 10.28
CA ASN A 95 5.85 16.60 9.04
C ASN A 95 7.22 16.03 8.60
N ASN A 96 7.35 14.70 8.62
CA ASN A 96 8.57 14.00 8.22
C ASN A 96 8.32 12.96 7.11
N ASN A 97 7.20 13.01 6.37
CA ASN A 97 6.92 12.06 5.28
C ASN A 97 7.10 10.56 5.64
N LEU A 98 6.94 10.19 6.91
CA LEU A 98 7.13 8.82 7.38
C LEU A 98 6.07 7.92 6.76
N SER A 99 6.50 6.83 6.13
CA SER A 99 5.60 5.80 5.60
C SER A 99 5.38 4.63 6.57
N THR A 100 6.22 4.53 7.60
CA THR A 100 6.13 3.53 8.65
C THR A 100 6.65 4.08 9.97
N ILE A 101 6.22 3.45 11.06
CA ILE A 101 6.74 3.64 12.42
C ILE A 101 7.11 2.31 13.08
N GLU A 102 7.15 1.20 12.32
CA GLU A 102 7.38 -0.16 12.85
C GLU A 102 8.55 -0.28 13.85
N PRO A 103 9.73 0.32 13.61
CA PRO A 103 10.84 0.22 14.57
C PRO A 103 10.55 0.78 15.97
N LEU A 104 9.53 1.62 16.13
CA LEU A 104 9.20 2.26 17.40
C LEU A 104 8.45 1.34 18.38
N GLU A 105 8.13 0.09 18.01
CA GLU A 105 7.38 -0.86 18.85
C GLU A 105 7.99 -1.11 20.24
N SER A 106 9.30 -0.92 20.40
CA SER A 106 10.02 -1.12 21.66
C SER A 106 9.87 0.04 22.66
N LEU A 107 9.36 1.20 22.24
CA LEU A 107 9.24 2.40 23.06
C LEU A 107 7.99 2.38 23.96
N VAL A 108 7.90 1.36 24.82
CA VAL A 108 6.73 1.06 25.65
C VAL A 108 6.38 2.13 26.69
N ASN A 109 7.30 3.06 26.97
CA ASN A 109 7.13 4.15 27.94
C ASN A 109 6.49 5.41 27.35
N LEU A 110 6.18 5.43 26.05
CA LEU A 110 5.58 6.59 25.40
C LEU A 110 4.21 6.95 25.99
N ARG A 111 4.05 8.23 26.31
CA ARG A 111 2.83 8.88 26.84
C ARG A 111 2.22 9.87 25.85
N SER A 112 3.09 10.58 25.12
CA SER A 112 2.72 11.62 24.16
C SER A 112 3.42 11.40 22.82
N VAL A 113 2.64 11.26 21.75
CA VAL A 113 3.17 10.95 20.42
C VAL A 113 2.57 11.89 19.37
N PHE A 114 3.43 12.58 18.62
CA PHE A 114 3.02 13.53 17.57
C PHE A 114 3.56 13.07 16.21
N LEU A 115 2.65 12.63 15.34
CA LEU A 115 2.92 12.07 14.01
C LEU A 115 2.12 12.77 12.90
N THR A 116 1.57 13.96 13.18
CA THR A 116 0.75 14.73 12.24
C THR A 116 1.47 14.96 10.91
N ALA A 117 0.74 14.94 9.79
CA ALA A 117 1.27 15.24 8.46
C ALA A 117 2.46 14.34 8.05
N ASN A 118 2.27 13.02 8.16
CA ASN A 118 3.16 12.01 7.59
C ASN A 118 2.43 11.24 6.47
N LYS A 119 2.89 10.03 6.13
CA LYS A 119 2.32 9.16 5.08
C LYS A 119 1.90 7.80 5.67
N LEU A 120 1.51 7.77 6.94
CA LEU A 120 1.17 6.54 7.65
C LEU A 120 -0.25 6.12 7.27
N THR A 121 -0.41 4.87 6.84
CA THR A 121 -1.73 4.23 6.72
C THR A 121 -2.06 3.39 7.96
N SER A 122 -1.04 2.99 8.72
CA SER A 122 -1.20 2.16 9.91
C SER A 122 -0.40 2.71 11.07
N ILE A 123 -0.99 2.70 12.26
CA ILE A 123 -0.33 3.08 13.51
C ILE A 123 -0.51 2.03 14.62
N ASP A 124 -0.91 0.81 14.25
CA ASP A 124 -1.10 -0.34 15.14
C ASP A 124 0.21 -0.86 15.77
N THR A 125 1.36 -0.39 15.31
CA THR A 125 2.64 -0.50 16.03
C THR A 125 2.54 0.01 17.48
N LEU A 126 1.67 0.99 17.73
CA LEU A 126 1.48 1.61 19.05
C LEU A 126 0.49 0.84 19.96
N LYS A 127 -0.02 -0.32 19.52
CA LYS A 127 -1.07 -1.07 20.24
C LYS A 127 -0.66 -1.56 21.63
N ASN A 128 0.63 -1.85 21.81
CA ASN A 128 1.18 -2.42 23.04
C ASN A 128 1.79 -1.36 23.96
N MET A 129 1.45 -0.07 23.78
CA MET A 129 1.93 1.04 24.59
C MET A 129 0.79 1.54 25.49
N PRO A 130 0.65 0.99 26.72
CA PRO A 130 -0.52 1.23 27.57
C PRO A 130 -0.57 2.65 28.14
N GLU A 131 0.57 3.34 28.22
CA GLU A 131 0.69 4.66 28.86
C GLU A 131 0.41 5.84 27.91
N ILE A 132 0.14 5.59 26.62
CA ILE A 132 -0.21 6.64 25.65
C ILE A 132 -1.52 7.30 26.09
N SER A 133 -1.40 8.55 26.51
CA SER A 133 -2.50 9.41 26.92
C SER A 133 -2.80 10.49 25.87
N PHE A 134 -1.81 10.82 25.04
CA PHE A 134 -1.94 11.76 23.93
C PHE A 134 -1.28 11.20 22.66
N LEU A 135 -2.04 11.11 21.57
CA LEU A 135 -1.57 10.69 20.26
C LEU A 135 -2.24 11.56 19.19
N ASN A 136 -1.44 12.28 18.42
CA ASN A 136 -1.92 13.01 17.26
C ASN A 136 -1.22 12.50 16.00
N ALA A 137 -1.93 11.72 15.19
CA ALA A 137 -1.50 11.19 13.91
C ALA A 137 -2.43 11.64 12.77
N ARG A 138 -2.96 12.86 12.86
CA ARG A 138 -3.84 13.43 11.82
C ARG A 138 -3.11 13.82 10.54
N ASP A 139 -3.90 14.13 9.52
CA ASP A 139 -3.46 14.76 8.27
C ASP A 139 -2.42 13.93 7.51
N GLN A 140 -2.50 12.60 7.62
CA GLN A 140 -1.66 11.73 6.81
C GLN A 140 -2.02 11.90 5.33
N LEU A 141 -1.01 12.00 4.46
CA LEU A 141 -1.22 12.14 3.03
C LEU A 141 -0.48 11.04 2.28
N VAL A 142 -1.24 10.10 1.73
CA VAL A 142 -0.70 8.91 1.07
C VAL A 142 -0.99 9.02 -0.42
N SER A 143 0.03 8.87 -1.24
CA SER A 143 -0.12 8.79 -2.70
C SER A 143 0.52 7.51 -3.22
N PRO A 144 -0.25 6.40 -3.25
CA PRO A 144 0.26 5.13 -3.73
C PRO A 144 0.52 5.16 -5.25
N SER A 145 1.15 4.09 -5.75
CA SER A 145 1.32 3.89 -7.20
C SER A 145 -0.02 3.78 -7.93
N VAL A 146 0.02 3.93 -9.26
CA VAL A 146 -1.18 3.86 -10.11
C VAL A 146 -1.92 2.54 -9.92
N ALA A 147 -3.25 2.61 -9.74
CA ALA A 147 -4.16 1.47 -9.68
C ALA A 147 -4.87 1.23 -11.03
N THR A 148 -5.54 0.10 -11.17
CA THR A 148 -6.47 -0.19 -12.28
C THR A 148 -7.89 -0.26 -11.72
N VAL A 149 -8.86 0.35 -12.41
CA VAL A 149 -10.28 0.30 -11.99
C VAL A 149 -10.74 -1.16 -11.85
N TYR A 150 -11.63 -1.43 -10.88
CA TYR A 150 -12.14 -2.76 -10.52
C TYR A 150 -11.08 -3.79 -10.12
N THR A 151 -9.82 -3.39 -9.91
CA THR A 151 -8.76 -4.27 -9.44
C THR A 151 -8.39 -3.91 -8.00
N PRO A 152 -8.37 -4.88 -7.06
CA PRO A 152 -7.92 -4.65 -5.69
C PRO A 152 -6.49 -4.11 -5.64
N PHE A 153 -6.31 -2.98 -4.98
CA PHE A 153 -5.01 -2.38 -4.69
C PHE A 153 -4.72 -2.51 -3.18
N PRO A 154 -3.63 -3.19 -2.78
CA PRO A 154 -3.29 -3.35 -1.37
C PRO A 154 -3.06 -2.02 -0.67
N LEU A 155 -3.82 -1.75 0.38
CA LEU A 155 -3.75 -0.54 1.18
C LEU A 155 -4.32 -0.79 2.57
N ARG A 156 -3.47 -1.24 3.50
CA ARG A 156 -3.91 -1.54 4.87
C ARG A 156 -3.99 -0.26 5.70
N ILE A 157 -5.19 0.06 6.19
CA ILE A 157 -5.46 1.22 7.06
C ILE A 157 -5.86 0.73 8.46
N ARG A 158 -5.07 1.03 9.50
CA ARG A 158 -5.40 0.65 10.89
C ARG A 158 -5.07 1.73 11.89
N ASP A 159 -5.98 1.91 12.84
CA ASP A 159 -5.75 2.75 14.00
C ASP A 159 -4.77 2.11 15.01
N ARG A 160 -4.55 2.79 16.14
CA ARG A 160 -3.59 2.33 17.16
C ARG A 160 -3.97 0.99 17.79
N PHE A 161 -5.24 0.58 17.73
CA PHE A 161 -5.74 -0.66 18.30
C PHE A 161 -5.78 -1.79 17.27
N GLY A 162 -5.30 -1.55 16.04
CA GLY A 162 -5.38 -2.51 14.95
C GLY A 162 -6.80 -2.62 14.38
N GLN A 163 -7.66 -1.63 14.62
CA GLN A 163 -9.02 -1.58 14.11
C GLN A 163 -9.09 -0.76 12.82
N LEU A 164 -10.10 -1.03 12.00
CA LEU A 164 -10.39 -0.25 10.81
C LEU A 164 -11.06 1.08 11.23
N PRO A 165 -10.44 2.25 10.97
CA PRO A 165 -11.12 3.54 11.16
C PRO A 165 -12.28 3.72 10.17
N GLU A 166 -13.10 4.75 10.39
CA GLU A 166 -14.14 5.14 9.43
C GLU A 166 -13.50 5.54 8.11
N ILE A 167 -13.97 4.96 7.00
CA ILE A 167 -13.49 5.24 5.64
C ILE A 167 -14.60 5.95 4.86
N VAL A 168 -14.26 7.06 4.24
CA VAL A 168 -15.17 7.83 3.38
C VAL A 168 -14.55 7.99 2.01
N PHE A 169 -15.32 7.61 1.00
CA PHE A 169 -14.95 7.76 -0.40
C PHE A 169 -15.48 9.08 -0.94
N ASP A 170 -14.59 9.90 -1.46
CA ASP A 170 -14.96 11.14 -2.18
C ASP A 170 -15.21 10.85 -3.68
N HIS A 171 -14.73 9.71 -4.17
CA HIS A 171 -14.96 9.18 -5.52
C HIS A 171 -15.41 7.70 -5.48
N PRO A 172 -16.11 7.19 -6.51
CA PRO A 172 -16.62 5.82 -6.52
C PRO A 172 -15.54 4.76 -6.24
N GLY A 173 -15.75 3.97 -5.19
CA GLY A 173 -14.89 2.86 -4.82
C GLY A 173 -15.40 2.08 -3.62
N THR A 174 -14.71 1.00 -3.30
CA THR A 174 -14.97 0.14 -2.13
C THR A 174 -13.68 -0.19 -1.40
N TYR A 175 -13.80 -0.51 -0.11
CA TYR A 175 -12.69 -0.95 0.73
C TYR A 175 -13.08 -2.23 1.47
N ASP A 176 -12.27 -3.29 1.36
CA ASP A 176 -12.54 -4.58 2.00
C ASP A 176 -11.85 -4.76 3.37
N GLY A 177 -11.11 -3.73 3.82
CA GLY A 177 -10.28 -3.78 5.01
C GLY A 177 -8.79 -3.97 4.72
N GLU A 178 -8.40 -4.46 3.55
CA GLU A 178 -7.01 -4.67 3.15
C GLU A 178 -6.68 -4.03 1.80
N ASN A 179 -7.67 -3.89 0.93
CA ASN A 179 -7.56 -3.39 -0.43
C ASN A 179 -8.59 -2.31 -0.71
N VAL A 180 -8.15 -1.29 -1.45
CA VAL A 180 -9.03 -0.33 -2.11
C VAL A 180 -9.32 -0.78 -3.54
N ILE A 181 -10.57 -0.63 -3.97
CA ILE A 181 -10.99 -0.85 -5.36
C ILE A 181 -11.64 0.44 -5.85
N TRP A 182 -11.06 1.05 -6.89
CA TRP A 182 -11.66 2.22 -7.54
C TRP A 182 -12.64 1.77 -8.62
N HIS A 183 -13.79 2.44 -8.71
CA HIS A 183 -14.83 2.17 -9.72
C HIS A 183 -14.85 3.21 -10.85
N GLU A 184 -13.96 4.21 -10.79
CA GLU A 184 -13.82 5.25 -11.79
C GLU A 184 -12.34 5.48 -12.13
N ALA A 185 -12.06 5.77 -13.40
CA ALA A 185 -10.72 6.14 -13.85
C ALA A 185 -10.45 7.63 -13.61
N GLY A 186 -9.21 7.99 -13.31
CA GLY A 186 -8.82 9.35 -12.95
C GLY A 186 -8.12 9.43 -11.61
N THR A 187 -7.97 10.64 -11.08
CA THR A 187 -7.44 10.85 -9.73
C THR A 187 -8.58 10.66 -8.74
N ASN A 188 -8.53 9.56 -7.99
CA ASN A 188 -9.50 9.25 -6.96
C ASN A 188 -8.92 9.50 -5.58
N ASN A 189 -9.80 9.68 -4.61
CA ASN A 189 -9.42 9.82 -3.22
C ASN A 189 -10.47 9.22 -2.27
N LEU A 190 -9.94 8.83 -1.12
CA LEU A 190 -10.70 8.49 0.07
C LEU A 190 -10.02 9.14 1.26
N HIS A 191 -10.75 9.32 2.34
CA HIS A 191 -10.21 9.78 3.60
C HIS A 191 -10.67 8.89 4.74
N TRP A 192 -9.89 8.87 5.82
CA TRP A 192 -10.22 8.13 7.03
C TRP A 192 -10.07 8.99 8.25
N TYR A 193 -10.79 8.63 9.31
CA TYR A 193 -10.69 9.27 10.62
C TYR A 193 -11.16 8.34 11.74
N THR A 194 -10.62 8.54 12.94
CA THR A 194 -11.09 7.87 14.16
C THR A 194 -12.12 8.75 14.89
N THR A 195 -13.24 8.15 15.31
CA THR A 195 -14.23 8.79 16.18
C THR A 195 -14.02 8.34 17.63
N GLY A 196 -14.10 9.25 18.60
CA GLY A 196 -14.24 8.84 20.02
C GLY A 196 -13.25 9.39 21.05
N GLY A 197 -12.42 10.39 20.74
CA GLY A 197 -11.65 11.09 21.76
C GLY A 197 -10.67 12.14 21.23
N ALA A 198 -10.67 13.34 21.83
CA ALA A 198 -9.81 14.45 21.42
C ALA A 198 -8.30 14.21 21.68
N SER A 199 -7.95 13.18 22.45
CA SER A 199 -6.56 12.90 22.84
C SER A 199 -5.90 11.82 21.99
N ILE A 200 -6.66 11.06 21.18
CA ILE A 200 -6.14 10.00 20.32
C ILE A 200 -6.79 10.17 18.95
N GLU A 201 -6.06 10.78 18.03
CA GLU A 201 -6.55 11.12 16.71
C GLU A 201 -5.68 10.47 15.62
N PHE A 202 -6.33 9.81 14.67
CA PHE A 202 -5.71 9.29 13.47
C PHE A 202 -6.61 9.56 12.26
N SER A 203 -6.08 10.28 11.29
CA SER A 203 -6.81 10.65 10.08
C SER A 203 -5.87 10.88 8.91
N GLY A 204 -6.41 10.80 7.71
CA GLY A 204 -5.66 11.11 6.51
C GLY A 204 -6.46 10.95 5.23
N THR A 205 -5.77 11.20 4.13
CA THR A 205 -6.30 11.13 2.77
C THR A 205 -5.38 10.28 1.92
N VAL A 206 -5.99 9.41 1.11
CA VAL A 206 -5.33 8.70 0.02
C VAL A 206 -5.68 9.43 -1.27
N ILE A 207 -4.68 9.78 -2.07
CA ILE A 207 -4.87 10.30 -3.42
C ILE A 207 -4.17 9.37 -4.40
N GLN A 208 -4.93 8.69 -5.25
CA GLN A 208 -4.41 7.66 -6.15
C GLN A 208 -4.96 7.82 -7.56
N GLN A 209 -4.07 7.75 -8.54
CA GLN A 209 -4.48 7.66 -9.94
C GLN A 209 -4.95 6.23 -10.25
N ALA A 210 -6.15 6.08 -10.82
CA ALA A 210 -6.65 4.83 -11.39
C ALA A 210 -6.73 4.94 -12.92
N ILE A 211 -6.21 3.94 -13.63
CA ILE A 211 -6.37 3.82 -15.09
C ILE A 211 -7.52 2.88 -15.43
N PRO A 212 -8.22 3.09 -16.57
CA PRO A 212 -9.22 2.16 -17.04
C PRO A 212 -8.68 0.73 -17.12
N ASP A 213 -9.53 -0.24 -16.84
CA ASP A 213 -9.20 -1.63 -17.07
C ASP A 213 -9.30 -1.95 -18.56
N TYR A 214 -8.16 -1.95 -19.25
CA TYR A 214 -8.04 -2.37 -20.65
C TYR A 214 -7.93 -3.90 -20.78
N ARG A 215 -8.75 -4.66 -20.04
CA ARG A 215 -8.95 -6.09 -20.31
C ARG A 215 -9.92 -6.23 -21.50
N PRO A 216 -9.69 -7.21 -22.39
CA PRO A 216 -10.69 -7.53 -23.40
C PRO A 216 -12.03 -7.88 -22.77
N SER A 217 -13.12 -7.56 -23.46
CA SER A 217 -14.43 -8.09 -23.08
C SER A 217 -14.42 -9.62 -23.08
N GLN A 218 -15.20 -10.24 -22.21
CA GLN A 218 -15.44 -11.69 -22.26
C GLN A 218 -15.88 -12.09 -23.68
N PRO A 219 -15.40 -13.23 -24.23
CA PRO A 219 -15.95 -13.77 -25.47
C PRO A 219 -17.47 -13.93 -25.35
N GLY A 220 -18.21 -13.51 -26.36
CA GLY A 220 -19.67 -13.51 -26.31
C GLY A 220 -20.27 -14.89 -26.57
N ARG A 221 -21.47 -14.93 -27.14
CA ARG A 221 -22.24 -16.18 -27.23
C ARG A 221 -21.50 -17.28 -27.98
N ILE A 222 -21.33 -18.43 -27.32
CA ILE A 222 -20.72 -19.63 -27.88
C ILE A 222 -21.76 -20.40 -28.71
N ARG A 223 -21.32 -20.95 -29.85
CA ARG A 223 -22.11 -21.79 -30.77
C ARG A 223 -21.25 -22.95 -31.25
N TYR A 224 -21.88 -24.09 -31.50
CA TYR A 224 -21.17 -25.27 -31.97
C TYR A 224 -21.93 -26.00 -33.08
N THR A 225 -21.15 -26.53 -34.04
CA THR A 225 -21.61 -27.36 -35.15
C THR A 225 -20.89 -28.71 -35.06
N PHE A 226 -21.66 -29.79 -34.92
CA PHE A 226 -21.12 -31.13 -34.81
C PHE A 226 -20.84 -31.73 -36.20
N ASN A 227 -19.59 -32.12 -36.42
CA ASN A 227 -19.14 -32.82 -37.62
C ASN A 227 -18.76 -34.27 -37.29
N PRO A 228 -18.70 -35.21 -38.26
CA PRO A 228 -18.42 -36.62 -37.98
C PRO A 228 -17.13 -36.89 -37.19
N ARG A 229 -16.09 -36.06 -37.37
CA ARG A 229 -14.77 -36.24 -36.73
C ARG A 229 -14.32 -35.09 -35.82
N SER A 230 -15.14 -34.04 -35.68
CA SER A 230 -14.78 -32.85 -34.90
C SER A 230 -16.03 -32.06 -34.49
N THR A 231 -15.87 -31.09 -33.61
CA THR A 231 -16.88 -30.07 -33.35
C THR A 231 -16.30 -28.70 -33.70
N THR A 232 -16.94 -27.97 -34.60
CA THR A 232 -16.59 -26.57 -34.84
C THR A 232 -17.24 -25.73 -33.75
N VAL A 233 -16.44 -24.97 -33.00
CA VAL A 233 -16.90 -24.05 -31.97
C VAL A 233 -16.61 -22.62 -32.43
N THR A 234 -17.60 -21.76 -32.37
CA THR A 234 -17.51 -20.33 -32.72
C THR A 234 -18.04 -19.49 -31.58
N TRP A 235 -17.59 -18.26 -31.47
CA TRP A 235 -18.07 -17.32 -30.46
C TRP A 235 -18.16 -15.90 -31.03
N GLU A 236 -18.89 -15.03 -30.34
CA GLU A 236 -18.87 -13.60 -30.68
C GLU A 236 -17.53 -12.98 -30.24
N PRO A 237 -16.84 -12.22 -31.11
CA PRO A 237 -15.51 -11.69 -30.80
C PRO A 237 -15.48 -10.77 -29.59
N SER A 238 -14.37 -10.84 -28.85
CA SER A 238 -14.06 -9.86 -27.80
C SER A 238 -13.63 -8.52 -28.38
N VAL A 239 -13.86 -7.46 -27.62
CA VAL A 239 -13.40 -6.09 -27.93
C VAL A 239 -12.37 -5.67 -26.90
N ASP A 240 -11.26 -5.08 -27.36
CA ASP A 240 -10.21 -4.52 -26.51
C ASP A 240 -9.69 -3.22 -27.12
N HIS A 241 -9.22 -2.30 -26.27
CA HIS A 241 -8.68 -1.01 -26.71
C HIS A 241 -7.44 -1.14 -27.60
N TYR A 242 -6.59 -2.14 -27.35
CA TYR A 242 -5.38 -2.42 -28.11
C TYR A 242 -5.56 -3.54 -29.14
N GLY A 243 -6.78 -4.07 -29.27
CA GLY A 243 -7.10 -5.21 -30.11
C GLY A 243 -6.79 -6.57 -29.47
N ILE A 244 -7.41 -7.61 -30.02
CA ILE A 244 -7.24 -9.00 -29.59
C ILE A 244 -6.02 -9.60 -30.31
N SER A 245 -5.12 -10.21 -29.54
CA SER A 245 -3.99 -10.97 -30.06
C SER A 245 -4.40 -12.38 -30.49
N HIS A 246 -5.10 -13.10 -29.60
CA HIS A 246 -5.60 -14.45 -29.82
C HIS A 246 -6.62 -14.83 -28.74
N TYR A 247 -7.24 -15.99 -28.90
CA TYR A 247 -8.06 -16.67 -27.93
C TYR A 247 -7.36 -17.94 -27.47
N GLU A 248 -7.47 -18.24 -26.19
CA GLU A 248 -7.06 -19.50 -25.58
C GLU A 248 -8.30 -20.39 -25.43
N PHE A 249 -8.22 -21.63 -25.93
CA PHE A 249 -9.30 -22.61 -25.87
C PHE A 249 -8.93 -23.74 -24.91
N TYR A 250 -9.72 -23.89 -23.86
CA TYR A 250 -9.54 -24.88 -22.82
C TYR A 250 -10.61 -25.97 -22.89
N LEU A 251 -10.22 -27.21 -22.62
CA LEU A 251 -11.10 -28.36 -22.46
C LEU A 251 -10.77 -29.05 -21.14
N TRP A 252 -11.75 -29.21 -20.25
CA TRP A 252 -11.53 -29.72 -18.88
C TRP A 252 -10.37 -29.00 -18.15
N ASP A 253 -10.30 -27.67 -18.28
CA ASP A 253 -9.25 -26.80 -17.72
C ASP A 253 -7.84 -26.94 -18.34
N PHE A 254 -7.66 -27.80 -19.34
CA PHE A 254 -6.41 -27.88 -20.09
C PHE A 254 -6.46 -26.96 -21.31
N LEU A 255 -5.44 -26.11 -21.46
CA LEU A 255 -5.26 -25.34 -22.69
C LEU A 255 -4.93 -26.30 -23.82
N ILE A 256 -5.86 -26.48 -24.76
CA ILE A 256 -5.67 -27.40 -25.88
C ILE A 256 -5.30 -26.69 -27.19
N ALA A 257 -5.64 -25.41 -27.32
CA ALA A 257 -5.33 -24.63 -28.52
C ALA A 257 -5.34 -23.12 -28.27
N THR A 258 -4.72 -22.39 -29.20
CA THR A 258 -4.87 -20.95 -29.36
C THR A 258 -5.26 -20.63 -30.80
N THR A 259 -6.10 -19.63 -31.00
CA THR A 259 -6.56 -19.19 -32.34
C THR A 259 -6.64 -17.67 -32.41
N THR A 260 -6.34 -17.06 -33.56
CA THR A 260 -6.51 -15.62 -33.76
C THR A 260 -7.93 -15.25 -34.16
N GLU A 261 -8.69 -16.23 -34.66
CA GLU A 261 -10.07 -16.08 -35.10
C GLU A 261 -11.04 -16.52 -34.00
N PRO A 262 -12.28 -16.02 -33.98
CA PRO A 262 -13.31 -16.40 -33.02
C PRO A 262 -13.93 -17.79 -33.32
N GLU A 263 -13.08 -18.74 -33.73
CA GLU A 263 -13.44 -20.07 -34.18
C GLU A 263 -12.32 -21.07 -33.85
N PHE A 264 -12.71 -22.28 -33.43
CA PHE A 264 -11.83 -23.42 -33.25
C PHE A 264 -12.50 -24.73 -33.68
N ILE A 265 -11.75 -25.59 -34.38
CA ILE A 265 -12.21 -26.94 -34.77
C ILE A 265 -11.63 -27.94 -33.76
N ALA A 266 -12.47 -28.39 -32.83
CA ALA A 266 -12.08 -29.32 -31.77
C ALA A 266 -12.22 -30.78 -32.24
N GLU A 267 -11.11 -31.42 -32.59
CA GLU A 267 -11.07 -32.84 -32.96
C GLU A 267 -11.27 -33.79 -31.77
N ASP A 268 -10.98 -33.32 -30.54
CA ASP A 268 -11.15 -34.08 -29.30
C ASP A 268 -12.63 -34.18 -28.89
N ILE A 269 -13.46 -33.24 -29.33
CA ILE A 269 -14.90 -33.23 -29.11
C ILE A 269 -15.57 -33.97 -30.27
N ARG A 270 -15.32 -35.27 -30.40
CA ARG A 270 -15.84 -36.10 -31.52
C ARG A 270 -16.75 -37.25 -31.11
N HIS A 271 -16.76 -37.62 -29.84
CA HIS A 271 -17.56 -38.73 -29.33
C HIS A 271 -18.80 -38.23 -28.59
N HIS A 272 -19.75 -39.12 -28.36
CA HIS A 272 -20.88 -38.83 -27.48
C HIS A 272 -20.36 -38.54 -26.07
N GLY A 273 -20.77 -37.41 -25.49
CA GLY A 273 -20.33 -37.02 -24.17
C GLY A 273 -20.61 -35.55 -23.82
N GLN A 274 -20.15 -35.18 -22.63
CA GLN A 274 -20.17 -33.81 -22.13
C GLN A 274 -18.74 -33.27 -22.16
N TYR A 275 -18.57 -32.03 -22.61
CA TYR A 275 -17.26 -31.41 -22.80
C TYR A 275 -17.31 -29.96 -22.27
N PRO A 276 -16.88 -29.72 -21.02
CA PRO A 276 -16.76 -28.37 -20.49
C PRO A 276 -15.64 -27.66 -21.22
N ILE A 277 -15.96 -26.50 -21.77
CA ILE A 277 -15.02 -25.65 -22.49
C ILE A 277 -14.94 -24.28 -21.82
N THR A 278 -13.75 -23.69 -21.93
CA THR A 278 -13.51 -22.31 -21.51
C THR A 278 -12.76 -21.59 -22.62
N ILE A 279 -13.23 -20.40 -22.99
CA ILE A 279 -12.58 -19.54 -23.98
C ILE A 279 -12.18 -18.25 -23.30
N ILE A 280 -10.92 -17.83 -23.47
CA ILE A 280 -10.38 -16.60 -22.90
C ILE A 280 -9.78 -15.77 -24.03
N ALA A 281 -10.13 -14.49 -24.12
CA ALA A 281 -9.50 -13.57 -25.06
C ALA A 281 -8.23 -12.98 -24.45
N VAL A 282 -7.18 -12.83 -25.26
CA VAL A 282 -5.91 -12.23 -24.87
C VAL A 282 -5.68 -10.98 -25.73
N SER A 283 -5.50 -9.81 -25.11
CA SER A 283 -5.21 -8.56 -25.82
C SER A 283 -3.78 -8.51 -26.36
N ASN A 284 -3.51 -7.55 -27.25
CA ASN A 284 -2.14 -7.20 -27.64
C ASN A 284 -1.29 -6.66 -26.48
N SER A 285 -1.92 -6.13 -25.43
CA SER A 285 -1.29 -5.74 -24.16
C SER A 285 -1.07 -6.92 -23.19
N ARG A 286 -1.34 -8.16 -23.64
CA ARG A 286 -1.23 -9.41 -22.86
C ARG A 286 -2.15 -9.50 -21.65
N ARG A 287 -3.24 -8.73 -21.63
CA ARG A 287 -4.31 -8.83 -20.63
C ARG A 287 -5.31 -9.90 -21.07
N LYS A 288 -5.83 -10.68 -20.13
CA LYS A 288 -6.85 -11.71 -20.37
C LYS A 288 -8.24 -11.20 -20.01
N SER A 289 -9.25 -11.57 -20.78
CA SER A 289 -10.65 -11.36 -20.43
C SER A 289 -11.08 -12.24 -19.26
N ASP A 290 -12.28 -11.99 -18.74
CA ASP A 290 -13.01 -13.02 -18.00
C ASP A 290 -13.27 -14.25 -18.90
N PRO A 291 -13.32 -15.47 -18.34
CA PRO A 291 -13.52 -16.70 -19.10
C PRO A 291 -14.97 -16.85 -19.56
N ALA A 292 -15.19 -17.16 -20.83
CA ALA A 292 -16.48 -17.62 -21.34
C ALA A 292 -16.57 -19.15 -21.19
N PHE A 293 -17.49 -19.62 -20.35
CA PHE A 293 -17.69 -21.04 -20.07
C PHE A 293 -18.94 -21.57 -20.78
N ASP A 294 -18.85 -22.78 -21.33
CA ASP A 294 -20.00 -23.55 -21.81
C ASP A 294 -19.77 -25.05 -21.61
N LEU A 295 -20.85 -25.84 -21.59
CA LEU A 295 -20.82 -27.29 -21.50
C LEU A 295 -21.42 -27.89 -22.77
N ILE A 296 -20.55 -28.35 -23.67
CA ILE A 296 -20.99 -28.95 -24.93
C ILE A 296 -21.55 -30.36 -24.67
N TYR A 297 -22.80 -30.57 -25.06
CA TYR A 297 -23.46 -31.87 -25.06
C TYR A 297 -23.48 -32.43 -26.48
N ARG A 298 -22.57 -33.36 -26.78
CA ARG A 298 -22.51 -34.01 -28.08
C ARG A 298 -23.32 -35.30 -28.06
N SER A 299 -24.42 -35.33 -28.81
CA SER A 299 -25.23 -36.54 -28.99
C SER A 299 -24.52 -37.54 -29.90
N TRP A 300 -24.99 -38.79 -29.87
CA TRP A 300 -24.52 -39.80 -30.82
C TRP A 300 -24.80 -39.37 -32.27
N MET A 301 -23.81 -39.54 -33.14
CA MET A 301 -23.93 -39.31 -34.59
C MET A 301 -23.54 -40.59 -35.33
N PRO A 302 -24.35 -41.08 -36.29
CA PRO A 302 -23.96 -42.19 -37.14
C PRO A 302 -22.78 -41.80 -38.03
N ILE A 303 -21.76 -42.64 -38.06
CA ILE A 303 -20.66 -42.51 -39.02
C ILE A 303 -21.15 -43.14 -40.32
N ASN A 304 -21.47 -42.32 -41.32
CA ASN A 304 -21.69 -42.77 -42.70
C ASN A 304 -20.35 -42.89 -43.44
#